data_AF-A0A4P1RSU5-F1
#
_entry.id   AF-A0A4P1RSU5-F1
#
_cell.length_a   1.000
_cell.length_b   1.000
_cell.length_c   1.000
_cell.angle_alpha   90.00
_cell.angle_beta   90.00
_cell.angle_gamma   90.00
#
_symmetry.space_group_name_H-M   'P 1'
#
loop_
_entity.id
_entity.type
_entity.pdbx_description
1 polymer ?
#
loop_
_entity_poly.entity_id
_entity_poly.type
_entity_poly.pdbx_seq_one_letter_code
_entity_poly.pdbx_strand_id
1 'polypeptide(L)' 'SECVLLSRCCYFDFEDCGGLCKSRCSVHSRPNLCKRACGACCVRCKCVPPGTSGNRELCGTCYTDMTTHGNKTKCP' A
#
# COMPACT_ATOMS: atom_id res chain seq x y z
N SER A 1 -26.86 6.42 -12.84
CA SER A 1 -25.64 5.90 -13.47
C SER A 1 -24.96 7.03 -14.19
N GLU A 2 -24.11 7.81 -13.52
CA GLU A 2 -23.16 8.73 -14.15
C GLU A 2 -22.32 9.36 -13.02
N CYS A 3 -21.04 8.99 -12.96
CA CYS A 3 -20.05 9.59 -12.07
C CYS A 3 -19.11 10.40 -12.95
N VAL A 4 -19.25 11.72 -12.96
CA VAL A 4 -18.22 12.61 -13.50
C VAL A 4 -18.04 13.84 -12.62
N LEU A 5 -16.77 14.03 -12.25
CA LEU A 5 -16.08 15.30 -12.05
C LEU A 5 -16.46 16.14 -10.83
N LEU A 6 -15.72 15.91 -9.73
CA LEU A 6 -15.03 16.99 -9.00
C LEU A 6 -13.95 16.37 -8.08
N SER A 7 -12.70 16.38 -8.55
CA SER A 7 -11.45 16.69 -7.85
C SER A 7 -11.21 16.20 -6.40
N ARG A 8 -11.86 15.14 -5.97
CA ARG A 8 -11.55 14.32 -4.80
C ARG A 8 -12.30 13.01 -4.98
N CYS A 9 -11.72 12.06 -5.71
CA CYS A 9 -11.96 10.65 -5.39
C CYS A 9 -11.29 10.35 -4.04
N CYS A 10 -11.75 11.03 -3.00
CA CYS A 10 -11.48 10.76 -1.60
C CYS A 10 -12.82 10.38 -0.96
N TYR A 11 -13.45 9.33 -1.47
CA TYR A 11 -14.09 8.36 -0.57
C TYR A 11 -13.19 7.13 -0.51
N PHE A 12 -11.93 7.35 -0.13
CA PHE A 12 -10.99 6.27 0.19
C PHE A 12 -10.97 6.20 1.72
N ASP A 13 -12.01 5.56 2.24
CA ASP A 13 -12.20 5.37 3.66
C ASP A 13 -11.12 4.41 4.18
N PHE A 14 -10.74 4.65 5.43
CA PHE A 14 -9.61 4.15 6.19
C PHE A 14 -9.56 2.60 6.37
N GLU A 15 -10.50 1.86 5.78
CA GLU A 15 -10.83 0.45 6.01
C GLU A 15 -10.25 -0.54 4.97
N ASP A 16 -9.48 -0.11 3.96
CA ASP A 16 -9.07 -1.00 2.85
C ASP A 16 -7.62 -1.54 2.92
N CYS A 17 -6.88 -1.29 4.01
CA CYS A 17 -5.52 -1.82 4.13
C CYS A 17 -5.48 -3.35 4.01
N GLY A 18 -6.48 -4.04 4.56
CA GLY A 18 -6.56 -5.51 4.50
C GLY A 18 -6.76 -6.04 3.07
N GLY A 19 -7.69 -5.44 2.32
CA GLY A 19 -7.98 -5.80 0.94
C GLY A 19 -6.82 -5.47 0.00
N LEU A 20 -6.29 -4.25 0.11
CA LEU A 20 -5.18 -3.78 -0.72
C LEU A 20 -3.89 -4.58 -0.46
N CYS A 21 -3.55 -4.82 0.81
CA CYS A 21 -2.37 -5.62 1.14
C CYS A 21 -2.54 -7.09 0.71
N LYS A 22 -3.76 -7.63 0.68
CA LYS A 22 -4.03 -8.97 0.15
C LYS A 22 -3.73 -9.03 -1.35
N SER A 23 -4.19 -8.04 -2.12
CA SER A 23 -3.91 -7.93 -3.55
C SER A 23 -2.42 -7.73 -3.82
N ARG A 24 -1.78 -6.80 -3.11
CA ARG A 24 -0.34 -6.49 -3.23
C ARG A 24 0.55 -7.70 -2.96
N CYS A 25 0.20 -8.48 -1.95
CA CYS A 25 0.99 -9.62 -1.49
C CYS A 25 0.58 -10.97 -2.12
N SER A 26 -0.29 -10.98 -3.13
CA SER A 26 -0.88 -12.20 -3.68
C SER A 26 0.11 -13.15 -4.35
N VAL A 27 1.15 -12.62 -5.00
CA VAL A 27 2.18 -13.39 -5.72
C VAL A 27 3.50 -13.54 -4.94
N HIS A 28 3.56 -13.01 -3.72
CA HIS A 28 4.76 -13.12 -2.90
C HIS A 28 4.92 -14.55 -2.38
N SER A 29 6.15 -15.08 -2.40
CA SER A 29 6.48 -16.41 -1.86
C SER A 29 6.16 -16.54 -0.35
N ARG A 30 6.07 -15.42 0.36
CA ARG A 30 5.75 -15.35 1.80
C ARG A 30 4.62 -14.34 2.04
N PRO A 31 3.37 -14.65 1.69
CA PRO A 31 2.27 -13.68 1.65
C PRO A 31 1.91 -13.14 3.03
N ASN A 32 2.04 -13.94 4.10
CA ASN A 32 1.76 -13.50 5.46
C ASN A 32 2.79 -12.49 5.98
N LEU A 33 4.07 -12.65 5.63
CA LEU A 33 5.11 -11.68 5.97
C LEU A 33 4.91 -10.36 5.22
N CYS A 34 4.61 -10.45 3.92
CA CYS A 34 4.30 -9.28 3.09
C CYS A 34 3.09 -8.52 3.63
N LYS A 35 1.99 -9.20 3.97
CA LYS A 35 0.78 -8.58 4.54
C LYS A 35 1.07 -7.84 5.84
N ARG A 36 1.89 -8.41 6.72
CA ARG A 36 2.30 -7.76 7.98
C ARG A 36 3.13 -6.50 7.74
N ALA A 37 4.05 -6.53 6.79
CA ALA A 37 4.85 -5.35 6.41
C ALA A 37 3.98 -4.27 5.75
N CYS A 38 3.16 -4.66 4.77
CA CYS A 38 2.21 -3.79 4.07
C CYS A 38 1.24 -3.12 5.05
N GLY A 39 0.68 -3.86 6.03
CA GLY A 39 -0.20 -3.29 7.03
C GLY A 39 0.45 -2.18 7.85
N ALA A 40 1.72 -2.34 8.25
CA ALA A 40 2.46 -1.29 8.96
C ALA A 40 2.68 -0.03 8.09
N CYS A 41 2.93 -0.22 6.79
CA CYS A 41 3.07 0.88 5.84
C CYS A 41 1.73 1.57 5.56
N CYS A 42 0.67 0.79 5.38
CA CYS A 42 -0.67 1.30 5.11
C CYS A 42 -1.24 2.07 6.30
N VAL A 43 -1.04 1.59 7.53
CA VAL A 43 -1.49 2.33 8.73
C VAL A 43 -0.78 3.68 8.86
N ARG A 44 0.51 3.75 8.49
CA ARG A 44 1.30 4.98 8.57
C ARG A 44 1.05 5.95 7.42
N CYS A 45 1.01 5.44 6.19
CA CYS A 45 0.97 6.23 4.97
C CYS A 45 -0.43 6.35 4.35
N LYS A 46 -1.41 5.57 4.86
CA LYS A 46 -2.80 5.51 4.36
C LYS A 46 -2.90 5.27 2.85
N CYS A 47 -1.92 4.55 2.30
CA CYS A 47 -1.80 4.26 0.89
C CYS A 47 -1.13 2.89 0.69
N VAL A 48 -1.65 2.12 -0.28
CA VAL A 48 -1.02 0.89 -0.78
C VAL A 48 -0.98 1.01 -2.30
N PRO A 49 0.19 0.85 -2.93
CA PRO A 49 0.31 1.00 -4.37
C PRO A 49 -0.39 -0.16 -5.10
N PRO A 50 -1.06 0.12 -6.23
CA PRO A 50 -1.73 -0.89 -7.04
C PRO A 50 -0.73 -1.87 -7.68
N GLY A 51 -1.23 -3.06 -8.02
CA GLY A 51 -0.43 -4.16 -8.56
C GLY A 51 0.35 -4.91 -7.49
N THR A 52 1.12 -5.92 -7.88
CA THR A 52 1.85 -6.81 -6.95
C THR A 52 3.31 -6.43 -6.74
N SER A 53 3.89 -5.65 -7.66
CA SER A 53 5.28 -5.18 -7.65
C SER A 53 5.36 -3.75 -8.19
N GLY A 54 6.39 -2.98 -7.84
CA GLY A 54 6.60 -1.61 -8.36
C GLY A 54 5.56 -0.58 -7.89
N ASN A 55 5.43 0.55 -8.61
CA ASN A 55 4.44 1.60 -8.36
C ASN A 55 4.51 2.25 -6.97
N ARG A 56 5.63 2.12 -6.26
CA ARG A 56 5.79 2.62 -4.89
C ARG A 56 5.75 4.16 -4.86
N GLU A 57 6.19 4.77 -5.95
CA GLU A 57 6.14 6.21 -6.23
C GLU A 57 4.72 6.79 -6.18
N LEU A 58 3.67 5.99 -6.42
CA LEU A 58 2.27 6.44 -6.31
C LEU A 58 1.86 6.76 -4.88
N CYS A 59 2.45 6.08 -3.89
CA CYS A 59 2.26 6.38 -2.47
C CYS A 59 3.34 7.34 -1.92
N GLY A 60 4.23 7.84 -2.78
CA GLY A 60 5.26 8.80 -2.44
C GLY A 60 6.30 8.31 -1.43
N THR A 61 7.01 9.29 -0.87
CA THR A 61 8.16 9.08 0.02
C THR A 61 7.81 8.33 1.31
N CYS A 62 6.57 8.45 1.81
CA CYS A 62 6.16 7.72 3.01
C CYS A 62 6.29 6.20 2.84
N TYR A 63 5.90 5.67 1.68
CA TYR A 63 5.95 4.22 1.41
C TYR A 63 7.37 3.77 1.00
N THR A 64 8.14 4.61 0.30
CA THR A 64 9.49 4.27 -0.19
C THR A 64 10.58 4.41 0.88
N ASP A 65 10.50 5.43 1.72
CA ASP A 65 11.58 5.82 2.65
C ASP A 65 11.49 5.08 3.98
N MET A 66 10.40 4.33 4.20
CA MET A 66 10.28 3.44 5.33
C MET A 66 11.30 2.31 5.24
N THR A 67 12.29 2.35 6.13
CA THR A 67 13.32 1.33 6.25
C THR A 67 13.16 0.52 7.54
N THR A 68 13.71 -0.68 7.51
CA THR A 68 13.94 -1.51 8.70
C THR A 68 15.22 -1.07 9.39
N HIS A 69 15.48 -1.55 10.61
CA HIS A 69 16.74 -1.30 11.32
C HIS A 69 17.99 -1.71 10.51
N GLY A 70 17.86 -2.63 9.55
CA GLY A 70 18.95 -3.04 8.65
C GLY A 70 19.10 -2.18 7.39
N ASN A 71 18.53 -0.96 7.37
CA ASN A 71 18.53 -0.05 6.21
C ASN A 71 17.94 -0.65 4.92
N LYS A 72 17.07 -1.66 5.05
CA LYS A 72 16.34 -2.26 3.92
C LYS A 72 14.94 -1.67 3.84
N THR A 73 14.41 -1.47 2.64
CA THR A 73 13.02 -1.06 2.43
C THR A 73 12.07 -1.99 3.18
N LYS A 74 11.23 -1.40 4.04
CA LYS A 74 10.29 -2.12 4.89
C LYS A 74 9.02 -2.51 4.12
N CYS A 75 8.56 -1.65 3.23
CA CYS A 75 7.30 -1.83 2.50
C CYS A 75 7.46 -2.68 1.23
N PRO A 76 6.50 -3.57 0.92
CA PRO A 76 6.56 -4.43 -0.27
C PRO A 76 6.32 -3.67 -1.59
#